data_AF-A0A7S0NB34-F1
#
_entry.id   AF-A0A7S0NB34-F1
#
_cell.length_a   1.000
_cell.length_b   1.000
_cell.length_c   1.000
_cell.angle_alpha   90.00
_cell.angle_beta   90.00
_cell.angle_gamma   90.00
#
_symmetry.space_group_name_H-M   'P 1'
#
loop_
_entity.id
_entity.type
_entity.pdbx_description
1 polymer ?
#
loop_
_entity_poly.entity_id
_entity_poly.type
_entity_poly.pdbx_seq_one_letter_code
_entity_poly.pdbx_strand_id
1 'polypeptide(L)'
;LALDDETVAWARGHGMNVVRRTRKYGEGYDNHGISALKFGLMKPIVALGWSVLLTDVDVVALRHPFSALHRDSDVEGMSDGWDDATAAGATEGLDDPLMGWSRYAERFCHVAMNSGLFYLRAGPKAVALLERID
;
A
#
# COMPACT_ATOMS: atom_id res chain seq x y z
N LEU A 1 -8.05 14.00 -7.62
CA LEU A 1 -7.94 13.93 -9.10
C LEU A 1 -8.30 12.51 -9.51
N ALA A 2 -9.49 12.27 -10.07
CA ALA A 2 -9.73 11.01 -10.77
C ALA A 2 -9.05 11.10 -12.15
N LEU A 3 -8.49 10.01 -12.68
CA LEU A 3 -7.84 9.99 -14.01
C LEU A 3 -8.86 10.25 -15.13
N ASP A 4 -9.20 11.51 -15.35
CA ASP A 4 -10.03 12.02 -16.45
C ASP A 4 -9.20 12.25 -17.73
N ASP A 5 -9.86 12.62 -18.82
CA ASP A 5 -9.20 12.88 -20.09
C ASP A 5 -8.19 14.04 -20.01
N GLU A 6 -8.43 15.02 -19.15
CA GLU A 6 -7.53 16.15 -18.89
C GLU A 6 -6.24 15.69 -18.22
N THR A 7 -6.34 14.84 -17.20
CA THR A 7 -5.18 14.25 -16.49
C THR A 7 -4.33 13.41 -17.45
N VAL A 8 -4.98 12.63 -18.34
CA VAL A 8 -4.29 11.85 -19.37
C VAL A 8 -3.56 12.75 -20.35
N ALA A 9 -4.21 13.81 -20.83
CA ALA A 9 -3.63 14.77 -21.76
C ALA A 9 -2.45 15.50 -21.13
N TRP A 10 -2.60 15.95 -19.87
CA TRP A 10 -1.54 16.60 -19.10
C TRP A 10 -0.33 15.70 -18.96
N ALA A 11 -0.50 14.45 -18.51
CA ALA A 11 0.60 13.51 -18.32
C ALA A 11 1.34 13.20 -19.63
N ARG A 12 0.60 12.97 -20.73
CA ARG A 12 1.20 12.78 -22.06
C ARG A 12 1.95 14.01 -22.55
N GLY A 13 1.42 15.21 -22.29
CA GLY A 13 2.07 16.48 -22.62
C GLY A 13 3.41 16.66 -21.90
N HIS A 14 3.60 16.02 -20.75
CA HIS A 14 4.86 16.00 -20.00
C HIS A 14 5.75 14.79 -20.32
N GLY A 15 5.44 14.03 -21.39
CA GLY A 15 6.21 12.86 -21.80
C GLY A 15 6.05 11.64 -20.89
N MET A 16 5.01 11.61 -20.04
CA MET A 16 4.75 10.49 -19.16
C MET A 16 3.98 9.39 -19.89
N ASN A 17 4.35 8.13 -19.63
CA ASN A 17 3.57 6.98 -20.07
C ASN A 17 2.29 6.90 -19.23
N VAL A 18 1.14 6.75 -19.90
CA VAL A 18 -0.17 6.70 -19.24
C VAL A 18 -0.88 5.39 -19.57
N VAL A 19 -1.24 4.65 -18.52
CA VAL A 19 -2.09 3.47 -18.61
C VAL A 19 -3.42 3.80 -17.92
N ARG A 20 -4.51 3.77 -18.67
CA ARG A 20 -5.87 3.90 -18.13
C ARG A 20 -6.62 2.60 -18.33
N ARG A 21 -7.19 2.06 -17.26
CA ARG A 21 -8.01 0.86 -17.32
C ARG A 21 -9.40 1.18 -16.80
N THR A 22 -10.38 1.16 -17.70
CA THR A 22 -11.80 1.27 -17.32
C THR A 22 -12.32 -0.13 -17.05
N ARG A 23 -12.80 -0.39 -15.84
CA ARG A 23 -13.59 -1.59 -15.53
C ARG A 23 -15.04 -1.19 -15.32
N LYS A 24 -15.97 -1.96 -15.91
CA LYS A 24 -17.39 -1.87 -15.56
C LYS A 24 -17.60 -2.66 -14.28
N TYR A 25 -18.18 -2.03 -13.27
CA TYR A 25 -18.57 -2.69 -12.03
C TYR A 25 -19.78 -3.60 -12.31
N GLY A 26 -19.75 -4.81 -11.76
CA GLY A 26 -20.97 -5.63 -11.63
C GLY A 26 -21.70 -5.25 -10.34
N GLU A 27 -23.01 -5.49 -10.27
CA GLU A 27 -23.73 -5.44 -8.99
C GLU A 27 -23.16 -6.52 -8.04
N GLY A 28 -22.84 -6.14 -6.79
CA GLY A 28 -22.44 -7.09 -5.74
C GLY A 28 -20.98 -7.08 -5.27
N TYR A 29 -20.16 -6.08 -5.64
CA TYR A 29 -18.83 -5.93 -5.03
C TYR A 29 -18.94 -5.32 -3.61
N ASP A 30 -18.33 -5.96 -2.62
CA ASP A 30 -18.11 -5.34 -1.31
C ASP A 30 -16.96 -4.31 -1.35
N ASN A 31 -16.87 -3.42 -0.35
CA ASN A 31 -15.84 -2.37 -0.30
C ASN A 31 -14.39 -2.92 -0.29
N HIS A 32 -14.15 -4.10 0.27
CA HIS A 32 -12.85 -4.79 0.25
C HIS A 32 -12.53 -5.32 -1.15
N GLY A 33 -13.52 -5.87 -1.86
CA GLY A 33 -13.41 -6.33 -3.25
C GLY A 33 -13.09 -5.19 -4.23
N ILE A 34 -13.62 -3.99 -3.99
CA ILE A 34 -13.29 -2.78 -4.79
C ILE A 34 -11.85 -2.33 -4.50
N SER A 35 -11.43 -2.36 -3.24
CA SER A 35 -10.09 -1.94 -2.83
C SER A 35 -9.00 -2.89 -3.34
N ALA A 36 -9.28 -4.20 -3.46
CA ALA A 36 -8.35 -5.19 -3.99
C ALA A 36 -8.06 -5.01 -5.50
N LEU A 37 -8.95 -4.35 -6.24
CA LEU A 37 -8.78 -4.11 -7.69
C LEU A 37 -7.48 -3.38 -8.03
N LYS A 38 -6.96 -2.56 -7.11
CA LYS A 38 -5.72 -1.84 -7.32
C LYS A 38 -4.51 -2.77 -7.44
N PHE A 39 -4.53 -3.91 -6.76
CA PHE A 39 -3.48 -4.93 -6.88
C PHE A 39 -3.44 -5.57 -8.27
N GLY A 40 -4.61 -5.90 -8.83
CA GLY A 40 -4.72 -6.41 -10.20
C GLY A 40 -4.30 -5.42 -11.29
N LEU A 41 -4.33 -4.10 -11.02
CA LEU A 41 -3.78 -3.09 -11.93
C LEU A 41 -2.25 -3.01 -11.83
N MET A 42 -1.68 -3.09 -10.63
CA MET A 42 -0.24 -2.98 -10.41
C MET A 42 0.53 -4.22 -10.84
N LYS A 43 -0.06 -5.42 -10.70
CA LYS A 43 0.60 -6.70 -11.02
C LYS A 43 1.31 -6.72 -12.37
N PRO A 44 0.69 -6.37 -13.51
CA PRO A 44 1.40 -6.33 -14.79
C PRO A 44 2.51 -5.26 -14.83
N ILE A 45 2.34 -4.12 -14.15
CA ILE A 45 3.33 -3.03 -14.11
C ILE A 45 4.60 -3.50 -13.36
N VAL A 46 4.40 -4.10 -12.20
CA VAL A 46 5.47 -4.66 -11.36
C VAL A 46 6.16 -5.83 -12.05
N ALA A 47 5.40 -6.70 -12.75
CA ALA A 47 5.96 -7.80 -13.52
C ALA A 47 6.84 -7.34 -14.70
N LEU A 48 6.58 -6.16 -15.26
CA LEU A 48 7.43 -5.51 -16.27
C LEU A 48 8.69 -4.85 -15.68
N GLY A 49 8.88 -4.90 -14.36
CA GLY A 49 10.04 -4.32 -13.67
C GLY A 49 9.87 -2.87 -13.24
N TRP A 50 8.65 -2.32 -13.26
CA TRP A 50 8.37 -0.95 -12.85
C TRP A 50 7.92 -0.90 -11.40
N SER A 51 8.60 -0.11 -10.58
CA SER A 51 8.19 0.12 -9.18
C SER A 51 7.00 1.08 -9.16
N VAL A 52 6.10 0.91 -8.20
CA VAL A 52 4.84 1.66 -8.13
C VAL A 52 4.76 2.41 -6.81
N LEU A 53 4.46 3.70 -6.86
CA LEU A 53 3.91 4.45 -5.73
C LEU A 53 2.41 4.59 -5.98
N LEU A 54 1.60 3.90 -5.20
CA LEU A 54 0.14 3.95 -5.30
C LEU A 54 -0.40 4.98 -4.32
N THR A 55 -1.37 5.77 -4.76
CA THR A 55 -2.18 6.66 -3.92
C THR A 55 -3.66 6.46 -4.23
N ASP A 56 -4.48 6.36 -3.19
CA ASP A 56 -5.94 6.47 -3.31
C ASP A 56 -6.31 7.93 -3.62
N VAL A 57 -7.54 8.15 -4.09
CA VAL A 57 -7.99 9.45 -4.63
C VAL A 57 -8.23 10.51 -3.55
N ASP A 58 -8.40 10.08 -2.31
CA ASP A 58 -8.67 10.88 -1.11
C ASP A 58 -7.41 11.15 -0.27
N VAL A 59 -6.26 10.65 -0.70
CA VAL A 59 -4.96 10.96 -0.08
C VAL A 59 -4.42 12.28 -0.64
N VAL A 60 -3.99 13.16 0.27
CA VAL A 60 -3.34 14.42 -0.07
C VAL A 60 -1.93 14.48 0.54
N ALA A 61 -0.94 14.75 -0.30
CA ALA A 61 0.44 14.96 0.14
C ALA A 61 0.68 16.45 0.45
N LEU A 62 0.82 16.80 1.73
CA LEU A 62 1.13 18.17 2.17
C LEU A 62 2.61 18.54 2.01
N ARG A 63 3.46 17.52 1.87
CA ARG A 63 4.89 17.65 1.60
C ARG A 63 5.26 16.72 0.45
N HIS A 64 6.41 16.93 -0.15
CA HIS A 64 6.91 16.08 -1.23
C HIS A 64 6.99 14.62 -0.77
N PRO A 65 6.16 13.70 -1.30
CA PRO A 65 6.01 12.36 -0.72
C PRO A 65 7.27 11.50 -0.92
N PHE A 66 8.03 11.73 -1.99
CA PHE A 66 9.22 10.91 -2.27
C PHE A 66 10.40 11.18 -1.34
N SER A 67 10.40 12.24 -0.53
CA SER A 67 11.47 12.46 0.46
C SER A 67 11.36 11.53 1.66
N ALA A 68 10.19 10.91 1.86
CA ALA A 68 9.93 9.95 2.92
C ALA A 68 10.08 8.49 2.48
N LEU A 69 10.42 8.23 1.21
CA LEU A 69 10.66 6.87 0.70
C LEU A 69 12.12 6.47 0.91
N HIS A 70 12.34 5.38 1.63
CA HIS A 70 13.67 4.87 1.97
C HIS A 70 14.20 3.88 0.91
N ARG A 71 13.31 3.16 0.23
CA ARG A 71 13.57 2.19 -0.85
C ARG A 71 14.45 1.00 -0.44
N ASP A 72 14.57 0.74 0.85
CA ASP A 72 15.30 -0.41 1.40
C ASP A 72 14.43 -1.67 1.45
N SER A 73 13.11 -1.52 1.41
CA SER A 73 12.14 -2.59 1.55
C SER A 73 11.42 -2.92 0.23
N ASP A 74 10.86 -4.13 0.13
CA ASP A 74 10.02 -4.50 -1.03
C ASP A 74 8.68 -3.75 -1.01
N VAL A 75 8.15 -3.48 0.19
CA VAL A 75 6.91 -2.73 0.44
C VAL A 75 7.20 -1.66 1.49
N GLU A 76 6.81 -0.42 1.22
CA GLU A 76 6.81 0.67 2.19
C GLU A 76 5.41 1.29 2.19
N GLY A 77 4.75 1.29 3.34
CA GLY A 77 3.37 1.77 3.45
C GLY A 77 3.21 2.75 4.60
N MET A 78 2.07 3.44 4.60
CA MET A 78 1.64 4.18 5.77
C MET A 78 1.11 3.24 6.84
N SER A 79 1.34 3.61 8.09
CA SER A 79 0.66 3.06 9.25
C SER A 79 -0.45 3.98 9.72
N ASP A 80 -1.36 3.44 10.51
CA ASP A 80 -2.50 4.17 11.07
C ASP A 80 -2.68 3.82 12.56
N GLY A 81 -3.23 4.75 13.34
CA GLY A 81 -3.37 4.65 14.78
C GLY A 81 -4.12 5.85 15.37
N TRP A 82 -4.53 5.73 16.63
CA TRP A 82 -5.23 6.82 17.33
C TRP A 82 -4.27 7.85 17.94
N ASP A 83 -3.00 7.47 18.10
CA ASP A 83 -1.90 8.30 18.59
C ASP A 83 -0.57 7.86 17.96
N ASP A 84 0.50 8.62 18.22
CA ASP A 84 1.83 8.35 17.64
C ASP A 84 2.36 6.95 18.00
N ALA A 85 2.08 6.47 19.21
CA ALA A 85 2.57 5.17 19.68
C ALA A 85 1.86 4.01 18.95
N THR A 86 0.55 4.12 18.78
CA THR A 86 -0.26 3.12 18.07
C THR A 86 -0.07 3.17 16.55
N ALA A 87 0.25 4.36 16.01
CA ALA A 87 0.55 4.56 14.59
C ALA A 87 1.96 4.11 14.22
N ALA A 88 3.02 4.47 14.98
CA ALA A 88 4.37 4.00 14.70
C ALA A 88 4.57 2.51 15.06
N GLY A 89 3.70 2.01 15.94
CA GLY A 89 3.83 0.72 16.59
C GLY A 89 4.71 0.80 17.83
N ALA A 90 4.44 -0.09 18.78
CA ALA A 90 5.13 -0.16 20.06
C ALA A 90 5.48 -1.61 20.41
N THR A 91 6.66 -1.81 20.99
CA THR A 91 6.99 -3.07 21.65
C THR A 91 6.39 -3.05 23.05
N GLU A 92 5.49 -3.98 23.32
CA GLU A 92 4.81 -4.14 24.61
C GLU A 92 5.26 -5.44 25.29
N GLY A 93 5.42 -5.37 26.61
CA GLY A 93 5.60 -6.57 27.44
C GLY A 93 4.28 -7.33 27.56
N LEU A 94 4.33 -8.64 27.33
CA LEU A 94 3.25 -9.57 27.57
C LEU A 94 3.60 -10.44 28.77
N ASP A 95 2.71 -10.51 29.75
CA ASP A 95 2.75 -11.47 30.85
C ASP A 95 1.63 -12.50 30.67
N ASP A 96 1.97 -13.68 30.16
CA ASP A 96 1.04 -14.80 30.00
C ASP A 96 1.48 -16.01 30.86
N PRO A 97 0.81 -16.26 32.01
CA PRO A 97 1.12 -17.39 32.89
C PRO A 97 1.03 -18.77 32.22
N LEU A 98 0.30 -18.93 31.11
CA LEU A 98 0.17 -20.19 30.38
C LEU A 98 1.41 -20.52 29.54
N MET A 99 2.28 -19.53 29.28
CA MET A 99 3.47 -19.68 28.44
C MET A 99 4.69 -20.25 29.18
N GLY A 100 4.56 -20.59 30.47
CA GLY A 100 5.59 -21.27 31.25
C GLY A 100 6.90 -20.48 31.35
N TRP A 101 8.01 -21.05 30.86
CA TRP A 101 9.33 -20.37 30.85
C TRP A 101 9.35 -19.12 29.96
N SER A 102 8.39 -18.98 29.04
CA SER A 102 8.21 -17.82 28.17
C SER A 102 7.13 -16.86 28.66
N ARG A 103 6.79 -16.89 29.97
CA ARG A 103 5.75 -16.07 30.58
C ARG A 103 5.89 -14.58 30.29
N TYR A 104 7.11 -14.06 30.41
CA TYR A 104 7.42 -12.68 30.05
C TYR A 104 7.99 -12.67 28.64
N ALA A 105 7.21 -12.11 27.71
CA ALA A 105 7.58 -11.97 26.32
C ALA A 105 7.39 -10.53 25.85
N GLU A 106 7.93 -10.19 24.69
CA GLU A 106 7.67 -8.92 24.03
C GLU A 106 6.86 -9.18 22.77
N ARG A 107 5.89 -8.31 22.50
CA ARG A 107 5.14 -8.29 21.25
C ARG A 107 5.28 -6.93 20.60
N PHE A 108 5.36 -6.91 19.28
CA PHE A 108 5.21 -5.67 18.54
C PHE A 108 3.73 -5.46 18.24
N CYS A 109 3.15 -4.40 18.79
CA CYS A 109 1.79 -3.96 18.52
C CYS A 109 1.81 -2.87 17.47
N HIS A 110 1.06 -3.07 16.40
CA HIS A 110 0.86 -2.08 15.34
C HIS A 110 -0.60 -2.15 14.91
N VAL A 111 -1.32 -1.03 14.94
CA VAL A 111 -2.78 -1.05 14.81
C VAL A 111 -3.22 -1.44 13.40
N ALA A 112 -2.78 -0.70 12.38
CA ALA A 112 -3.18 -1.00 11.02
C ALA A 112 -2.13 -0.49 10.01
N MET A 113 -1.88 -1.31 8.99
CA MET A 113 -1.21 -0.84 7.78
C MET A 113 -2.26 -0.24 6.84
N ASN A 114 -2.03 0.98 6.39
CA ASN A 114 -2.92 1.68 5.49
C ASN A 114 -2.49 1.44 4.03
N SER A 115 -3.41 0.89 3.22
CA SER A 115 -3.15 0.59 1.81
C SER A 115 -3.45 1.77 0.86
N GLY A 116 -3.84 2.92 1.38
CA GLY A 116 -4.18 4.11 0.61
C GLY A 116 -2.97 4.86 0.04
N LEU A 117 -1.79 4.71 0.64
CA LEU A 117 -0.53 5.18 0.08
C LEU A 117 0.58 4.20 0.42
N PHE A 118 1.16 3.58 -0.60
CA PHE A 118 2.31 2.69 -0.42
C PHE A 118 3.18 2.62 -1.68
N TYR A 119 4.45 2.35 -1.46
CA TYR A 119 5.43 2.05 -2.46
C TYR A 119 5.68 0.53 -2.53
N LEU A 120 5.75 0.02 -3.75
CA LEU A 120 6.05 -1.37 -4.07
C LEU A 120 7.23 -1.41 -5.04
N ARG A 121 8.36 -1.96 -4.58
CA ARG A 121 9.55 -2.13 -5.39
C ARG A 121 9.36 -3.28 -6.38
N ALA A 122 9.69 -3.06 -7.65
CA ALA A 122 9.60 -4.12 -8.64
C ALA A 122 10.60 -5.24 -8.36
N GLY A 123 10.13 -6.48 -8.40
CA GLY A 123 10.97 -7.66 -8.22
C GLY A 123 10.17 -8.95 -8.05
N PRO A 124 10.83 -10.12 -8.10
CA PRO A 124 10.15 -11.41 -8.02
C PRO A 124 9.31 -11.58 -6.75
N LYS A 125 9.78 -11.04 -5.62
CA LYS A 125 9.06 -11.09 -4.33
C LYS A 125 7.80 -10.23 -4.34
N ALA A 126 7.84 -9.05 -4.96
CA ALA A 126 6.68 -8.19 -5.09
C ALA A 126 5.62 -8.80 -6.00
N VAL A 127 6.03 -9.45 -7.11
CA VAL A 127 5.11 -10.20 -7.96
C VAL A 127 4.46 -11.35 -7.19
N ALA A 128 5.26 -12.15 -6.47
CA ALA A 128 4.75 -13.25 -5.64
C ALA A 128 3.82 -12.77 -4.51
N LEU A 129 4.07 -11.58 -3.95
CA LEU A 129 3.16 -10.95 -2.99
C LEU A 129 1.83 -10.60 -3.66
N LEU A 130 1.87 -9.91 -4.82
CA LEU A 130 0.67 -9.55 -5.57
C LEU A 130 -0.13 -10.79 -6.02
N GLU A 131 0.52 -11.93 -6.27
CA GLU A 131 -0.16 -13.20 -6.59
C GLU A 131 -0.90 -13.84 -5.41
N ARG A 132 -0.55 -13.49 -4.17
CA ARG A 132 -1.16 -14.04 -2.95
C ARG A 132 -2.32 -13.22 -2.42
N ILE A 133 -2.40 -11.95 -2.81
CA ILE A 133 -3.40 -10.99 -2.33
C ILE A 133 -4.48 -10.65 -3.38
N ASP A 134 -4.32 -11.16 -4.60
CA ASP A 134 -5.23 -11.03 -5.75
C ASP A 134 -6.11 -12.27 -5.86
#